data_AF-A0A2G6ES92-F1
#
_entry.id   AF-A0A2G6ES92-F1
#
_cell.length_a   1.000
_cell.length_b   1.000
_cell.length_c   1.000
_cell.angle_alpha   90.00
_cell.angle_beta   90.00
_cell.angle_gamma   90.00
#
_symmetry.space_group_name_H-M   'P 1'
#
loop_
_entity.id
_entity.type
_entity.pdbx_description
1 polymer ?
#
loop_
_entity_poly.entity_id
_entity_poly.type
_entity_poly.pdbx_seq_one_letter_code
_entity_poly.pdbx_strand_id
1 'polypeptide(L)'
;MPQFSLLVLPIYIMLYVLSGSLTPFENQPLLLQHIMQFSPLRQFTSVSQDILFRDVTWPMIAHRVGIIALLGLGFISAALLRFRRMLARQS
;
A
#
# COMPACT_ATOMS: atom_id res chain seq x y z
N MET A 1 -16.89 -10.53 -9.31
CA MET A 1 -17.76 -9.63 -10.10
C MET A 1 -16.88 -8.67 -10.90
N PRO A 2 -16.84 -8.77 -12.24
CA PRO A 2 -15.95 -7.99 -13.12
C PRO A 2 -16.04 -6.48 -12.93
N GLN A 3 -17.22 -5.99 -12.52
CA GLN A 3 -17.50 -4.57 -12.28
C GLN A 3 -16.69 -3.98 -11.11
N PHE A 4 -16.33 -4.79 -10.11
CA PHE A 4 -15.52 -4.32 -8.98
C PHE A 4 -14.13 -3.88 -9.44
N SER A 5 -13.49 -4.65 -10.32
CA SER A 5 -12.17 -4.32 -10.84
C SER A 5 -12.19 -3.02 -11.64
N LEU A 6 -13.25 -2.76 -12.41
CA LEU A 6 -13.40 -1.50 -13.15
C LEU A 6 -13.53 -0.28 -12.23
N LEU A 7 -14.18 -0.43 -11.06
CA LEU A 7 -14.33 0.65 -10.08
C LEU A 7 -13.05 0.89 -9.25
N VAL A 8 -12.27 -0.16 -9.00
CA VAL A 8 -11.01 -0.05 -8.23
C VAL A 8 -9.89 0.58 -9.05
N LEU A 9 -9.91 0.38 -10.37
CA LEU A 9 -8.80 0.78 -11.25
C LEU A 9 -8.50 2.30 -11.21
N PRO A 10 -9.47 3.22 -11.27
CA PRO A 10 -9.20 4.65 -11.11
C PRO A 10 -8.55 5.01 -9.77
N ILE A 11 -9.02 4.38 -8.68
CA ILE A 11 -8.47 4.59 -7.33
C ILE A 11 -7.01 4.11 -7.29
N TYR A 12 -6.75 2.93 -7.85
CA TYR A 12 -5.41 2.38 -7.93
C TYR A 12 -4.47 3.28 -8.73
N ILE A 13 -4.91 3.79 -9.89
CA ILE A 13 -4.10 4.69 -10.72
C ILE A 13 -3.73 5.95 -9.94
N MET A 14 -4.68 6.57 -9.23
CA MET A 14 -4.40 7.76 -8.42
C MET A 14 -3.38 7.47 -7.32
N LEU A 15 -3.53 6.35 -6.60
CA LEU A 15 -2.56 5.92 -5.60
C LEU A 15 -1.19 5.65 -6.23
N TYR A 16 -1.14 5.06 -7.42
CA TYR A 16 0.10 4.76 -8.11
C TYR A 16 0.88 6.02 -8.51
N VAL A 17 0.21 7.02 -9.07
CA VAL A 17 0.83 8.32 -9.41
C VAL A 17 1.36 9.03 -8.15
N LEU A 18 0.58 8.99 -7.07
CA LEU A 18 0.92 9.65 -5.81
C LEU A 18 1.94 8.87 -4.96
N SER A 19 2.19 7.59 -5.26
CA SER A 19 3.11 6.73 -4.51
C SER A 19 4.59 7.11 -4.62
N GLY A 20 4.96 8.13 -5.41
CA GLY A 20 6.35 8.49 -5.66
C GLY A 20 7.08 7.54 -6.62
N SER A 21 6.35 6.65 -7.32
CA SER A 21 6.91 5.76 -8.35
C SER A 21 7.25 6.52 -9.64
N LEU A 22 6.38 7.42 -10.07
CA LEU A 22 6.50 8.17 -11.33
C LEU A 22 6.89 9.64 -11.15
N THR A 23 6.58 10.23 -10.00
CA THR A 23 6.82 11.65 -9.69
C THR A 23 7.67 11.78 -8.44
N PRO A 24 8.58 12.77 -8.34
CA PRO A 24 9.34 13.00 -7.12
C PRO A 24 8.40 13.26 -5.94
N PHE A 25 8.49 12.43 -4.91
CA PHE A 25 7.61 12.52 -3.75
C PHE A 25 7.81 13.83 -2.99
N GLU A 26 9.04 14.35 -2.94
CA GLU A 26 9.34 15.61 -2.26
C GLU A 26 8.62 16.81 -2.90
N ASN A 27 8.25 16.71 -4.18
CA ASN A 27 7.56 17.77 -4.93
C ASN A 27 6.04 17.77 -4.72
N GLN A 28 5.49 16.79 -4.00
CA GLN A 28 4.06 16.74 -3.70
C GLN A 28 3.70 17.74 -2.60
N PRO A 29 2.45 18.28 -2.57
CA PRO A 29 2.01 19.12 -1.47
C PRO A 29 2.14 18.41 -0.11
N LEU A 30 2.53 19.14 0.93
CA LEU A 30 2.83 18.58 2.26
C LEU A 30 1.69 17.74 2.84
N LEU A 31 0.44 18.15 2.58
CA LEU A 31 -0.75 17.41 3.02
C LEU A 31 -0.84 16.03 2.35
N LEU A 32 -0.58 15.93 1.04
CA LEU A 32 -0.59 14.66 0.34
C LEU A 32 0.56 13.77 0.80
N GLN A 33 1.74 14.34 1.07
CA GLN A 33 2.86 13.57 1.59
C GLN A 33 2.51 12.88 2.91
N HIS A 34 1.87 13.59 3.84
CA HIS A 34 1.45 13.02 5.12
C HIS A 34 0.42 11.90 4.94
N ILE A 35 -0.57 12.08 4.05
CA ILE A 35 -1.58 11.04 3.77
C ILE A 35 -0.92 9.81 3.14
N MET A 36 -0.02 10.00 2.18
CA MET A 36 0.62 8.92 1.44
C MET A 36 1.59 8.11 2.30
N GLN A 37 2.11 8.65 3.40
CA GLN A 37 2.91 7.87 4.36
C GLN A 37 2.12 6.72 5.02
N PHE A 38 0.78 6.76 4.99
CA PHE A 38 -0.07 5.66 5.45
C PHE A 38 -0.39 4.65 4.33
N SER A 39 -0.07 4.98 3.08
CA SER A 39 -0.38 4.14 1.93
C SER A 39 0.58 2.95 1.85
N PRO A 40 0.10 1.69 1.87
CA PRO A 40 0.97 0.52 1.73
C PRO A 40 1.72 0.52 0.40
N LEU A 41 1.13 1.10 -0.66
CA LEU A 41 1.76 1.25 -1.96
C LEU A 41 2.99 2.17 -1.89
N ARG A 42 2.95 3.23 -1.08
CA ARG A 42 4.07 4.16 -0.89
C ARG A 42 5.23 3.51 -0.14
N GLN A 43 4.93 2.79 0.94
CA GLN A 43 5.95 2.04 1.67
C GLN A 43 6.64 1.02 0.75
N PHE A 44 5.86 0.31 -0.07
CA PHE A 44 6.40 -0.67 -1.01
C PHE A 44 7.29 -0.02 -2.07
N THR A 45 6.83 1.04 -2.74
CA THR A 45 7.63 1.71 -3.80
C THR A 45 8.93 2.30 -3.26
N SER A 46 8.93 2.85 -2.05
CA SER A 46 10.15 3.34 -1.39
C SER A 46 11.17 2.21 -1.19
N VAL A 47 10.73 1.06 -0.67
CA VAL A 47 11.61 -0.09 -0.43
C VAL A 47 12.13 -0.65 -1.76
N SER A 48 11.29 -0.74 -2.79
CA SER A 48 11.71 -1.18 -4.12
C SER A 48 12.78 -0.25 -4.72
N GLN A 49 12.58 1.07 -4.64
CA GLN A 49 13.56 2.03 -5.16
C GLN A 49 14.89 1.97 -4.40
N ASP A 50 14.82 1.84 -3.08
CA ASP A 50 15.99 1.64 -2.24
C ASP A 50 16.75 0.38 -2.72
N ILE A 51 16.10 -0.78 -2.78
CA ILE A 51 16.75 -2.05 -3.18
C ILE A 51 17.30 -2.00 -4.61
N LEU A 52 16.53 -1.49 -5.58
CA LEU A 52 16.90 -1.54 -6.99
C LEU A 52 17.97 -0.51 -7.39
N PHE A 53 18.00 0.65 -6.73
CA PHE A 53 18.81 1.79 -7.19
C PHE A 53 19.86 2.28 -6.18
N ARG A 54 19.83 1.82 -4.93
CA ARG A 54 20.68 2.35 -3.85
C ARG A 54 21.49 1.28 -3.10
N ASP A 55 21.48 0.03 -3.57
CA ASP A 55 22.24 -1.10 -2.98
C ASP A 55 22.14 -1.17 -1.44
N VAL A 56 20.92 -1.02 -0.92
CA VAL A 56 20.70 -0.84 0.51
C VAL A 56 20.76 -2.18 1.26
N THR A 57 21.35 -2.16 2.44
CA THR A 57 21.46 -3.35 3.31
C THR A 57 20.17 -3.63 4.08
N TRP A 58 19.97 -4.90 4.49
CA TRP A 58 18.78 -5.36 5.22
C TRP A 58 18.39 -4.50 6.45
N PRO A 59 19.33 -4.08 7.32
CA PRO A 59 19.00 -3.28 8.51
C PRO A 59 18.28 -1.97 8.19
N MET A 60 18.55 -1.37 7.04
CA MET A 60 17.97 -0.07 6.64
C MET A 60 16.52 -0.20 6.17
N ILE A 61 16.15 -1.34 5.56
CA ILE A 61 14.79 -1.58 5.06
C ILE A 61 13.91 -2.36 6.03
N ALA A 62 14.50 -3.05 7.02
CA ALA A 62 13.79 -3.92 7.95
C ALA A 62 12.59 -3.24 8.63
N HIS A 63 12.73 -1.97 9.04
CA HIS A 63 11.64 -1.22 9.65
C HIS A 63 10.46 -1.00 8.67
N ARG A 64 10.75 -0.57 7.44
CA ARG A 64 9.72 -0.36 6.39
C ARG A 64 9.04 -1.67 6.02
N VAL A 65 9.80 -2.76 5.90
CA VAL A 65 9.26 -4.10 5.65
C VAL A 65 8.34 -4.55 6.80
N GLY A 66 8.72 -4.27 8.06
CA GLY A 66 7.87 -4.53 9.23
C GLY A 66 6.53 -3.80 9.17
N ILE A 67 6.50 -2.53 8.76
CA ILE A 67 5.27 -1.76 8.58
C ILE A 67 4.38 -2.39 7.49
N ILE A 68 4.97 -2.77 6.35
CA ILE A 68 4.23 -3.42 5.25
C ILE A 68 3.61 -4.75 5.73
N ALA A 69 4.39 -5.57 6.46
CA ALA A 69 3.91 -6.83 7.00
C ALA A 69 2.75 -6.63 8.00
N LEU A 70 2.85 -5.63 8.88
CA LEU A 70 1.80 -5.28 9.83
C LEU A 70 0.51 -4.84 9.11
N LEU A 71 0.62 -3.97 8.12
CA LEU A 71 -0.53 -3.53 7.32
C LEU A 71 -1.17 -4.70 6.58
N GLY A 72 -0.36 -5.57 5.97
CA GLY A 72 -0.83 -6.78 5.28
C GLY A 72 -1.62 -7.71 6.21
N LEU A 73 -1.08 -7.98 7.41
CA LEU A 73 -1.78 -8.76 8.43
C LEU A 73 -3.10 -8.12 8.86
N GLY A 74 -3.12 -6.79 9.03
CA GLY A 74 -4.33 -6.04 9.34
C GLY A 74 -5.42 -6.19 8.28
N PHE A 75 -5.07 -5.99 7.00
CA PHE A 75 -6.00 -6.13 5.89
C PHE A 75 -6.51 -7.57 5.73
N ILE A 76 -5.62 -8.57 5.84
CA ILE A 76 -6.00 -9.98 5.75
C ILE A 76 -6.96 -10.35 6.90
N SER A 77 -6.66 -9.91 8.12
CA SER A 77 -7.52 -10.16 9.28
C SER A 77 -8.91 -9.51 9.11
N ALA A 78 -8.95 -8.27 8.61
CA ALA A 78 -10.20 -7.59 8.30
C ALA A 78 -11.00 -8.29 7.19
N ALA A 79 -10.33 -8.72 6.13
CA ALA A 79 -10.94 -9.48 5.04
C ALA A 79 -11.51 -10.82 5.54
N LEU A 80 -10.75 -11.55 6.35
CA LEU A 80 -11.18 -12.82 6.94
C LEU A 80 -12.40 -12.63 7.86
N LEU A 81 -12.39 -11.60 8.71
CA LEU A 81 -13.54 -11.29 9.56
C LEU A 81 -14.78 -10.96 8.74
N ARG A 82 -14.63 -10.16 7.68
CA ARG A 82 -15.72 -9.80 6.78
C ARG A 82 -16.28 -11.01 6.04
N PHE A 83 -15.40 -11.90 5.59
CA PHE A 83 -15.77 -13.15 4.94
C PHE A 83 -16.54 -14.09 5.88
N ARG A 84 -16.05 -14.29 7.12
CA ARG A 84 -16.74 -15.10 8.14
C ARG A 84 -18.12 -14.54 8.48
N ARG A 85 -18.24 -13.21 8.61
CA ARG A 85 -19.54 -12.54 8.84
C ARG A 85 -20.50 -12.69 7.66
N MET A 86 -20.00 -12.72 6.42
CA MET A 86 -20.83 -12.97 5.25
C MET A 86 -21.40 -14.39 5.27
N LEU A 87 -20.56 -15.39 5.56
CA LEU A 87 -20.98 -16.79 5.65
C LEU A 87 -22.03 -17.01 6.75
N ALA A 88 -21.82 -16.43 7.94
CA ALA A 88 -22.78 -16.53 9.05
C ALA A 88 -24.12 -15.82 8.81
N ARG A 89 -24.21 -14.94 7.80
CA ARG A 89 -25.46 -14.30 7.37
C ARG A 89 -26.20 -15.09 6.28
N GLN A 90 -25.55 -16.09 5.69
CA GLN A 90 -26.10 -16.94 4.63
C GLN A 90 -26.58 -18.31 5.16
N SER A 91 -26.23 -18.67 6.40
CA SER A 91 -26.78 -19.79 7.17
C SER A 91 -28.00 -19.35 7.99
#